data_AF-A0A4R1MT19-F1
#
_entry.id   AF-A0A4R1MT19-F1
#
_cell.length_a   1.000
_cell.length_b   1.000
_cell.length_c   1.000
_cell.angle_alpha   90.00
_cell.angle_beta   90.00
_cell.angle_gamma   90.00
#
_symmetry.space_group_name_H-M   'P 1'
#
loop_
_entity.id
_entity.type
_entity.pdbx_description
1 polymer ?
#
loop_
_entity_poly.entity_id
_entity_poly.type
_entity_poly.pdbx_seq_one_letter_code
_entity_poly.pdbx_strand_id
1 'polypeptide(L)'
;HVQIVPRFYYIPYDKTKRIPVDLWYETGNTLIKVGSQADVENKTMYLGSPYRNIPEEELIKTARIEYLTYGQEENKTLQDYQREKLNKDDIFIGRTHQIFLSSGSRTFIGETNNLPEEVTEEKARRSVQKWYGSYALPNLTFAVERGFDLTSVGRVNREADYILKEGYIVVNFEILRTIRDDTGEGDIRDYIRLDYKAPKANQWQIEGYNTNQQGYPLDEGDIILYYTDKKASDDFRVR
;
A
#
# COMPACT_ATOMS: atom_id res chain seq x y z
N HIS A 1 -11.73 6.43 -2.84
CA HIS A 1 -10.38 5.82 -2.93
C HIS A 1 -10.19 4.88 -1.73
N VAL A 2 -9.12 4.08 -1.71
CA VAL A 2 -8.69 3.33 -0.52
C VAL A 2 -7.40 3.96 -0.02
N GLN A 3 -7.30 4.20 1.27
CA GLN A 3 -6.08 4.66 1.92
C GLN A 3 -5.57 3.57 2.84
N ILE A 4 -4.26 3.37 2.88
CA ILE A 4 -3.62 2.43 3.80
C ILE A 4 -2.54 3.19 4.56
N VAL A 5 -2.53 3.05 5.88
CA VAL A 5 -1.55 3.68 6.76
C VAL A 5 -0.66 2.59 7.37
N PRO A 6 0.58 2.44 6.88
CA PRO A 6 1.54 1.53 7.48
C PRO A 6 1.92 1.95 8.91
N ARG A 7 1.97 0.97 9.80
CA ARG A 7 2.53 1.06 11.15
C ARG A 7 3.68 0.07 11.27
N PHE A 8 4.72 0.46 11.99
CA PHE A 8 5.95 -0.32 12.05
C PHE A 8 6.19 -0.89 13.44
N TYR A 9 6.58 -2.17 13.45
CA TYR A 9 6.96 -2.89 14.64
C TYR A 9 8.27 -3.65 14.39
N TYR A 10 8.94 -4.03 15.47
CA TYR A 10 10.09 -4.92 15.46
C TYR A 10 9.77 -6.19 16.24
N ILE A 11 10.15 -7.33 15.68
CA ILE A 11 10.09 -8.63 16.34
C ILE A 11 11.47 -9.31 16.22
N PRO A 12 12.17 -9.61 17.31
CA PRO A 12 13.42 -10.38 17.30
C PRO A 12 13.22 -11.81 16.78
N TYR A 13 14.27 -12.44 16.25
CA TYR A 13 14.20 -13.84 15.79
C TYR A 13 13.78 -14.83 16.87
N ASP A 14 14.04 -14.51 18.14
CA ASP A 14 13.61 -15.31 19.30
C ASP A 14 12.12 -15.17 19.64
N LYS A 15 11.40 -14.26 18.96
CA LYS A 15 9.93 -14.07 19.03
C LYS A 15 9.44 -13.59 20.40
N THR A 16 10.33 -13.12 21.25
CA THR A 16 10.04 -12.81 22.66
C THR A 16 9.16 -11.58 22.86
N LYS A 17 9.21 -10.62 21.92
CA LYS A 17 8.53 -9.33 22.06
C LYS A 17 8.12 -8.75 20.71
N ARG A 18 7.16 -7.83 20.76
CA ARG A 18 6.78 -6.96 19.65
C ARG A 18 6.89 -5.52 20.12
N ILE A 19 7.75 -4.73 19.46
CA ILE A 19 8.04 -3.36 19.88
C ILE A 19 7.59 -2.39 18.79
N PRO A 20 6.84 -1.32 19.12
CA PRO A 20 6.60 -0.24 18.17
C PRO A 20 7.91 0.48 17.82
N VAL A 21 8.18 0.66 16.54
CA VAL A 21 9.41 1.31 16.07
C VAL A 21 9.15 2.55 15.25
N ASP A 22 10.18 3.38 15.17
CA ASP A 22 10.34 4.41 14.14
C ASP A 22 11.35 3.91 13.11
N LEU A 23 11.08 4.21 11.84
CA LEU A 23 11.95 3.85 10.73
C LEU A 23 12.68 5.08 10.20
N TRP A 24 13.94 4.90 9.85
CA TRP A 24 14.79 5.92 9.27
C TRP A 24 15.55 5.36 8.07
N TYR A 25 15.85 6.20 7.10
CA TYR A 25 16.66 5.81 5.95
C TYR A 25 17.59 6.95 5.56
N GLU A 26 18.66 6.61 4.84
CA GLU A 26 19.60 7.59 4.30
C GLU A 26 19.34 7.80 2.82
N THR A 27 19.34 9.06 2.40
CA THR A 27 19.40 9.45 0.99
C THR A 27 20.54 10.45 0.81
N GLY A 28 21.59 10.03 0.08
CA GLY A 28 22.86 10.75 0.05
C GLY A 28 23.46 10.85 1.46
N ASN A 29 23.64 12.07 1.96
CA ASN A 29 24.16 12.35 3.31
C ASN A 29 23.06 12.77 4.31
N THR A 30 21.79 12.64 3.93
CA THR A 30 20.66 13.07 4.75
C THR A 30 19.97 11.86 5.36
N LEU A 31 19.84 11.88 6.69
CA LEU A 31 19.04 10.91 7.42
C LEU A 31 17.59 11.41 7.52
N ILE A 32 16.64 10.59 7.08
CA ILE A 32 15.22 10.93 7.00
C ILE A 32 14.42 9.92 7.82
N LYS A 33 13.56 10.43 8.72
CA LYS A 33 12.57 9.62 9.42
C LYS A 33 11.38 9.39 8.50
N VAL A 34 10.95 8.14 8.34
CA VAL A 34 9.73 7.78 7.61
C VAL A 34 8.53 8.51 8.24
N GLY A 35 7.74 9.20 7.41
CA GLY A 35 6.60 10.01 7.86
C GLY A 35 6.96 11.40 8.39
N SER A 36 8.23 11.81 8.38
CA SER A 36 8.60 13.19 8.68
C SER A 36 8.31 14.13 7.51
N GLN A 37 8.39 15.44 7.73
CA GLN A 37 8.27 16.44 6.67
C GLN A 37 9.35 16.31 5.58
N ALA A 38 10.50 15.69 5.91
CA ALA A 38 11.56 15.43 4.94
C ALA A 38 11.30 14.15 4.10
N ASP A 39 10.36 13.29 4.50
CA ASP A 39 9.95 12.09 3.75
C ASP A 39 8.99 12.49 2.61
N VAL A 40 9.60 12.94 1.51
CA VAL A 40 8.92 13.48 0.32
C VAL A 40 9.01 12.56 -0.90
N GLU A 41 9.57 11.36 -0.75
CA GLU A 41 9.74 10.43 -1.87
C GLU A 41 8.40 9.82 -2.28
N ASN A 42 7.93 10.20 -3.47
CA ASN A 42 6.70 9.67 -4.04
C ASN A 42 6.91 8.23 -4.52
N LYS A 43 5.92 7.38 -4.25
CA LYS A 43 5.81 6.04 -4.84
C LYS A 43 4.77 6.11 -5.95
N THR A 44 5.16 5.60 -7.11
CA THR A 44 4.30 5.55 -8.30
C THR A 44 4.15 4.12 -8.79
N MET A 45 3.13 3.90 -9.62
CA MET A 45 2.95 2.68 -10.38
C MET A 45 2.14 2.95 -11.64
N TYR A 46 2.18 2.03 -12.60
CA TYR A 46 1.23 1.99 -13.69
C TYR A 46 0.53 0.63 -13.74
N LEU A 47 -0.75 0.62 -14.12
CA LEU A 47 -1.57 -0.60 -14.15
C LEU A 47 -1.15 -1.55 -15.27
N GLY A 48 -0.87 -1.03 -16.48
CA GLY A 48 -0.47 -1.81 -17.66
C GLY A 48 0.91 -2.49 -17.57
N SER A 49 1.51 -2.58 -16.38
CA SER A 49 2.78 -3.28 -16.20
C SER A 49 2.62 -4.79 -16.37
N PRO A 50 3.44 -5.45 -17.23
CA PRO A 50 3.38 -6.91 -17.38
C PRO A 50 3.70 -7.63 -16.06
N TYR A 51 4.45 -6.99 -15.15
CA TYR A 51 4.79 -7.55 -13.84
C TYR A 51 3.62 -7.58 -12.86
N ARG A 52 2.49 -6.92 -13.17
CA ARG A 52 1.29 -6.94 -12.32
C ARG A 52 0.33 -8.08 -12.66
N ASN A 53 0.56 -8.77 -13.77
CA ASN A 53 -0.25 -9.90 -14.23
C ASN A 53 -1.76 -9.56 -14.30
N ILE A 54 -2.09 -8.34 -14.73
CA ILE A 54 -3.47 -7.91 -14.97
C ILE A 54 -3.80 -8.27 -16.42
N PRO A 55 -4.87 -9.04 -16.68
CA PRO A 55 -5.29 -9.35 -18.05
C PRO A 55 -5.59 -8.06 -18.82
N GLU A 56 -5.08 -7.95 -20.05
CA GLU A 56 -5.35 -6.78 -20.90
C GLU A 56 -6.85 -6.56 -21.11
N GLU A 57 -7.61 -7.65 -21.23
CA GLU A 57 -9.06 -7.62 -21.33
C GLU A 57 -9.72 -6.96 -20.09
N GLU A 58 -9.19 -7.18 -18.89
CA GLU A 58 -9.67 -6.53 -17.66
C GLU A 58 -9.47 -5.00 -17.73
N LEU A 59 -8.31 -4.56 -18.24
CA LEU A 59 -7.98 -3.15 -18.43
C LEU A 59 -8.89 -2.49 -19.48
N ILE A 60 -9.06 -3.13 -20.64
CA ILE A 60 -9.92 -2.63 -21.72
C ILE A 60 -11.38 -2.51 -21.27
N LYS A 61 -11.89 -3.51 -20.54
CA LYS A 61 -13.26 -3.49 -20.02
C LYS A 61 -13.45 -2.44 -18.94
N THR A 62 -12.45 -2.25 -18.08
CA THR A 62 -12.45 -1.15 -17.09
C THR A 62 -12.49 0.21 -17.79
N ALA A 63 -11.64 0.43 -18.81
CA ALA A 63 -11.62 1.66 -19.58
C ALA A 63 -12.98 1.96 -20.24
N ARG A 64 -13.64 0.93 -20.79
CA ARG A 64 -14.99 1.07 -21.37
C ARG A 64 -16.01 1.53 -20.34
N ILE A 65 -15.99 0.95 -19.15
CA ILE A 65 -16.91 1.30 -18.07
C ILE A 65 -16.67 2.75 -17.61
N GLU A 66 -15.42 3.15 -17.43
CA GLU A 66 -15.07 4.53 -17.03
C GLU A 66 -15.50 5.53 -18.11
N TYR A 67 -15.27 5.23 -19.39
CA TYR A 67 -15.76 6.05 -20.50
C TYR A 67 -17.28 6.20 -20.51
N LEU A 68 -18.03 5.11 -20.31
CA LEU A 68 -19.50 5.16 -20.24
C LEU A 68 -20.00 5.94 -19.02
N THR A 69 -19.23 5.96 -17.94
CA THR A 69 -19.60 6.63 -16.69
C THR A 69 -19.24 8.12 -16.70
N TYR A 70 -18.06 8.49 -17.23
CA TYR A 70 -17.46 9.83 -17.06
C TYR A 70 -17.06 10.49 -18.38
N GLY A 71 -16.84 9.72 -19.44
CA GLY A 71 -16.22 10.21 -20.68
C GLY A 71 -17.02 11.27 -21.42
N GLN A 72 -18.34 11.30 -21.23
CA GLN A 72 -19.21 12.33 -21.81
C GLN A 72 -18.99 13.71 -21.17
N GLU A 73 -18.55 13.76 -19.91
CA GLU A 73 -18.30 15.01 -19.18
C GLU A 73 -16.84 15.49 -19.36
N GLU A 74 -15.90 14.56 -19.55
CA GLU A 74 -14.45 14.85 -19.62
C GLU A 74 -13.94 15.19 -21.03
N ASN A 75 -14.80 15.22 -22.05
CA ASN A 75 -14.42 15.41 -23.47
C ASN A 75 -13.31 14.42 -23.93
N LYS A 76 -13.29 13.22 -23.35
CA LYS A 76 -12.35 12.13 -23.66
C LYS A 76 -13.02 11.08 -24.53
N THR A 77 -12.27 10.49 -25.46
CA THR A 77 -12.75 9.36 -26.26
C THR A 77 -12.52 8.04 -25.52
N LEU A 78 -13.20 6.96 -25.94
CA LEU A 78 -12.92 5.62 -25.44
C LEU A 78 -11.44 5.22 -25.63
N GLN A 79 -10.82 5.65 -26.74
CA GLN A 79 -9.41 5.38 -27.00
C GLN A 79 -8.50 6.08 -25.98
N ASP A 80 -8.88 7.26 -25.46
CA ASP A 80 -8.13 7.94 -24.42
C ASP A 80 -8.15 7.14 -23.11
N TYR A 81 -9.32 6.62 -22.68
CA TYR A 81 -9.42 5.76 -21.49
C TYR A 81 -8.65 4.44 -21.65
N GLN A 82 -8.73 3.82 -22.83
CA GLN A 82 -7.97 2.59 -23.11
C GLN A 82 -6.47 2.85 -23.05
N ARG A 83 -6.02 3.94 -23.67
CA ARG A 83 -4.64 4.38 -23.62
C ARG A 83 -4.21 4.62 -22.17
N GLU A 84 -4.97 5.35 -21.36
CA GLU A 84 -4.65 5.61 -19.95
C GLU A 84 -4.51 4.33 -19.11
N LYS A 85 -5.35 3.30 -19.34
CA LYS A 85 -5.26 2.03 -18.59
C LYS A 85 -4.13 1.11 -19.06
N LEU A 86 -3.82 1.13 -20.36
CA LEU A 86 -2.78 0.29 -20.97
C LEU A 86 -1.39 0.94 -20.90
N ASN A 87 -1.33 2.27 -20.84
CA ASN A 87 -0.10 3.03 -20.79
C ASN A 87 0.68 2.77 -19.49
N LYS A 88 1.95 3.13 -19.56
CA LYS A 88 2.90 3.07 -18.45
C LYS A 88 3.00 4.41 -17.71
N ASP A 89 1.93 5.20 -17.73
CA ASP A 89 1.90 6.51 -17.08
C ASP A 89 1.84 6.32 -15.57
N ASP A 90 2.69 7.06 -14.86
CA ASP A 90 2.85 6.94 -13.41
C ASP A 90 1.61 7.45 -12.67
N ILE A 91 0.94 6.52 -12.00
CA ILE A 91 -0.10 6.78 -11.00
C ILE A 91 0.60 6.95 -9.65
N PHE A 92 0.44 8.12 -9.04
CA PHE A 92 0.86 8.32 -7.67
C PHE A 92 0.07 7.41 -6.72
N ILE A 93 0.79 6.66 -5.87
CA ILE A 93 0.21 5.74 -4.89
C ILE A 93 0.63 6.04 -3.46
N GLY A 94 1.18 7.23 -3.21
CA GLY A 94 1.54 7.68 -1.88
C GLY A 94 3.04 7.68 -1.60
N ARG A 95 3.39 7.49 -0.33
CA ARG A 95 4.74 7.51 0.23
C ARG A 95 4.93 6.31 1.17
N THR A 96 6.12 6.15 1.73
CA THR A 96 6.44 5.01 2.62
C THR A 96 5.51 4.92 3.85
N HIS A 97 4.97 6.04 4.32
CA HIS A 97 4.08 6.10 5.49
C HIS A 97 2.58 6.21 5.15
N GLN A 98 2.21 6.20 3.86
CA GLN A 98 0.81 6.35 3.43
C GLN A 98 0.64 5.86 2.00
N ILE A 99 -0.26 4.90 1.78
CA ILE A 99 -0.59 4.40 0.45
C ILE A 99 -1.96 4.93 0.05
N PHE A 100 -2.09 5.39 -1.19
CA PHE A 100 -3.34 5.83 -1.79
C PHE A 100 -3.66 5.03 -3.03
N LEU A 101 -4.81 4.36 -3.02
CA LEU A 101 -5.33 3.63 -4.17
C LEU A 101 -6.50 4.46 -4.74
N SER A 102 -6.23 5.18 -5.82
CA SER A 102 -7.17 6.03 -6.56
C SER A 102 -7.84 5.28 -7.72
N SER A 103 -8.81 5.90 -8.40
CA SER A 103 -9.47 5.31 -9.58
C SER A 103 -8.47 4.87 -10.66
N GLY A 104 -7.34 5.56 -10.80
CA GLY A 104 -6.25 5.16 -11.68
C GLY A 104 -5.71 3.76 -11.37
N SER A 105 -5.78 3.33 -10.11
CA SER A 105 -5.23 2.05 -9.61
C SER A 105 -6.24 0.90 -9.48
N ARG A 106 -7.47 1.06 -9.98
CA ARG A 106 -8.54 0.06 -9.87
C ARG A 106 -8.98 -0.53 -11.22
N THR A 107 -9.58 -1.71 -11.13
CA THR A 107 -10.34 -2.36 -12.20
C THR A 107 -11.72 -2.83 -11.72
N PHE A 108 -12.60 -3.11 -12.68
CA PHE A 108 -13.95 -3.63 -12.43
C PHE A 108 -14.05 -5.10 -12.84
N ILE A 109 -14.33 -5.96 -11.85
CA ILE A 109 -14.25 -7.42 -11.99
C ILE A 109 -15.53 -8.15 -11.55
N GLY A 110 -16.65 -7.43 -11.41
CA GLY A 110 -17.91 -8.06 -11.03
C GLY A 110 -18.35 -9.11 -12.06
N GLU A 111 -18.95 -10.20 -11.55
CA GLU A 111 -19.45 -11.31 -12.35
C GLU A 111 -20.59 -10.85 -13.27
N THR A 112 -20.60 -11.36 -14.50
CA THR A 112 -21.56 -10.99 -15.55
C THR A 112 -22.39 -12.18 -16.03
N ASN A 113 -22.16 -13.37 -15.48
CA ASN A 113 -22.93 -14.57 -15.78
C ASN A 113 -24.26 -14.58 -15.00
N ASN A 114 -25.33 -15.05 -15.65
CA ASN A 114 -26.67 -15.24 -15.05
C ASN A 114 -27.24 -13.99 -14.36
N LEU A 115 -27.07 -12.82 -14.99
CA LEU A 115 -27.60 -11.57 -14.44
C LEU A 115 -29.13 -11.57 -14.46
N PRO A 116 -29.79 -11.05 -13.40
CA PRO A 116 -31.21 -10.74 -13.44
C PRO A 116 -31.51 -9.76 -14.58
N GLU A 117 -32.72 -9.82 -15.16
CA GLU A 117 -33.11 -8.97 -16.31
C GLU A 117 -32.90 -7.46 -16.07
N GLU A 118 -33.02 -7.01 -14.82
CA GLU A 118 -32.87 -5.60 -14.45
C GLU A 118 -31.41 -5.13 -14.32
N VAL A 119 -30.44 -6.06 -14.33
CA VAL A 119 -29.02 -5.77 -14.08
C VAL A 119 -28.24 -5.78 -15.38
N THR A 120 -27.76 -4.59 -15.79
CA THR A 120 -26.87 -4.48 -16.94
C THR A 120 -25.47 -5.02 -16.63
N GLU A 121 -24.76 -5.49 -17.66
CA GLU A 121 -23.38 -5.95 -17.52
C GLU A 121 -22.48 -4.88 -16.88
N GLU A 122 -22.68 -3.61 -17.23
CA GLU A 122 -21.91 -2.50 -16.65
C GLU A 122 -22.14 -2.36 -15.14
N LYS A 123 -23.41 -2.39 -14.70
CA LYS A 123 -23.74 -2.35 -13.26
C LYS A 123 -23.15 -3.54 -12.53
N ALA A 124 -23.25 -4.73 -13.14
CA ALA A 124 -22.69 -5.96 -12.57
C ALA A 124 -21.17 -5.87 -12.42
N ARG A 125 -20.43 -5.52 -13.47
CA ARG A 125 -18.96 -5.38 -13.42
C ARG A 125 -18.51 -4.36 -12.37
N ARG A 126 -19.20 -3.23 -12.26
CA ARG A 126 -18.88 -2.15 -11.31
C ARG A 126 -19.13 -2.52 -9.85
N SER A 127 -19.93 -3.56 -9.59
CA SER A 127 -20.27 -3.98 -8.23
C SER A 127 -19.07 -4.49 -7.44
N VAL A 128 -18.04 -5.01 -8.13
CA VAL A 128 -16.79 -5.46 -7.52
C VAL A 128 -15.62 -4.69 -8.10
N GLN A 129 -14.89 -4.02 -7.22
CA GLN A 129 -13.68 -3.27 -7.57
C GLN A 129 -12.46 -4.00 -7.02
N LYS A 130 -11.47 -4.20 -7.88
CA LYS A 130 -10.16 -4.69 -7.48
C LYS A 130 -9.17 -3.54 -7.52
N TRP A 131 -8.42 -3.36 -6.44
CA TRP A 131 -7.46 -2.27 -6.28
C TRP A 131 -6.05 -2.81 -6.30
N TYR A 132 -5.15 -2.12 -6.99
CA TYR A 132 -3.76 -2.52 -7.14
C TYR A 132 -2.84 -1.47 -6.51
N GLY A 133 -1.88 -1.92 -5.71
CA GLY A 133 -0.86 -1.08 -5.11
C GLY A 133 0.52 -1.68 -5.23
N SER A 134 1.51 -0.98 -4.70
CA SER A 134 2.83 -1.53 -4.40
C SER A 134 3.39 -0.86 -3.16
N TYR A 135 4.09 -1.64 -2.35
CA TYR A 135 4.71 -1.14 -1.13
C TYR A 135 6.10 -1.74 -0.98
N ALA A 136 7.06 -0.89 -0.63
CA ALA A 136 8.41 -1.31 -0.26
C ALA A 136 9.02 -0.29 0.69
N LEU A 137 9.78 -0.77 1.67
CA LEU A 137 10.66 0.08 2.45
C LEU A 137 11.84 0.57 1.60
N PRO A 138 12.45 1.72 1.94
CA PRO A 138 13.72 2.15 1.36
C PRO A 138 14.80 1.06 1.46
N ASN A 139 15.73 1.06 0.50
CA ASN A 139 16.72 0.00 0.33
C ASN A 139 17.46 -0.39 1.61
N LEU A 140 17.91 0.61 2.37
CA LEU A 140 18.46 0.45 3.71
C LEU A 140 17.59 1.24 4.69
N THR A 141 16.97 0.53 5.61
CA THR A 141 16.11 1.12 6.63
C THR A 141 16.63 0.73 8.01
N PHE A 142 16.72 1.70 8.91
CA PHE A 142 17.07 1.51 10.32
C PHE A 142 15.80 1.50 11.16
N ALA A 143 15.65 0.50 12.01
CA ALA A 143 14.60 0.44 13.01
C ALA A 143 15.17 0.82 14.37
N VAL A 144 14.50 1.75 15.06
CA VAL A 144 14.82 2.15 16.43
C VAL A 144 13.54 2.12 17.26
N GLU A 145 13.65 1.97 18.58
CA GLU A 145 12.48 2.08 19.45
C GLU A 145 11.77 3.41 19.22
N ARG A 146 10.43 3.38 19.18
CA ARG A 146 9.64 4.57 18.88
C ARG A 146 9.98 5.73 19.82
N GLY A 147 10.20 6.90 19.23
CA GLY A 147 10.59 8.12 19.96
C GLY A 147 12.10 8.34 20.03
N PHE A 148 12.94 7.35 19.66
CA PHE A 148 14.37 7.58 19.54
C PHE A 148 14.70 8.47 18.33
N ASP A 149 15.41 9.56 18.58
CA ASP A 149 15.82 10.51 17.54
C ASP A 149 17.24 10.22 17.06
N LEU A 150 17.37 9.63 15.87
CA LEU A 150 18.68 9.35 15.27
C LEU A 150 19.44 10.61 14.84
N THR A 151 18.80 11.77 14.72
CA THR A 151 19.54 13.01 14.41
C THR A 151 20.40 13.47 15.59
N SER A 152 20.06 13.04 16.81
CA SER A 152 20.79 13.39 18.03
C SER A 152 22.16 12.70 18.17
N VAL A 153 22.40 11.60 17.45
CA VAL A 153 23.62 10.77 17.60
C VAL A 153 24.72 11.09 16.57
N GLY A 154 24.51 12.08 15.71
CA GLY A 154 25.46 12.46 14.66
C GLY A 154 25.53 11.43 13.54
N ARG A 155 26.70 10.82 13.32
CA ARG A 155 26.87 9.79 12.28
C ARG A 155 26.27 8.47 12.76
N VAL A 156 25.22 8.01 12.10
CA VAL A 156 24.57 6.73 12.40
C VAL A 156 25.58 5.60 12.26
N ASN A 157 25.79 4.88 13.37
CA ASN A 157 26.56 3.64 13.37
C ASN A 157 25.58 2.47 13.34
N ARG A 158 25.61 1.68 12.27
CA ARG A 158 24.74 0.51 12.08
C ARG A 158 24.91 -0.55 13.16
N GLU A 159 26.09 -0.59 13.77
CA GLU A 159 26.40 -1.55 14.83
C GLU A 159 25.98 -1.07 16.22
N ALA A 160 25.47 0.16 16.35
CA ALA A 160 25.08 0.69 17.64
C ALA A 160 23.87 -0.05 18.23
N ASP A 161 23.84 -0.14 19.56
CA ASP A 161 22.83 -0.89 20.31
C ASP A 161 21.42 -0.28 20.21
N TYR A 162 21.32 1.01 19.86
CA TYR A 162 20.03 1.68 19.63
C TYR A 162 19.38 1.29 18.30
N ILE A 163 20.12 0.65 17.38
CA ILE A 163 19.58 0.07 16.15
C ILE A 163 19.11 -1.35 16.45
N LEU A 164 17.82 -1.60 16.24
CA LEU A 164 17.23 -2.92 16.43
C LEU A 164 17.70 -3.85 15.29
N LYS A 165 18.39 -4.91 15.68
CA LYS A 165 19.04 -5.91 14.81
C LYS A 165 18.57 -7.31 15.19
N GLU A 166 18.85 -8.30 14.33
CA GLU A 166 18.51 -9.71 14.57
C GLU A 166 17.00 -9.97 14.72
N GLY A 167 16.22 -9.40 13.79
CA GLY A 167 14.79 -9.62 13.75
C GLY A 167 14.15 -9.14 12.45
N TYR A 168 12.86 -8.85 12.56
CA TYR A 168 12.03 -8.38 11.47
C TYR A 168 11.44 -7.01 11.77
N ILE A 169 11.48 -6.12 10.79
CA ILE A 169 10.57 -4.99 10.68
C ILE A 169 9.24 -5.53 10.16
N VAL A 170 8.21 -5.46 10.97
CA VAL A 170 6.85 -5.82 10.61
C VAL A 170 6.11 -4.58 10.13
N VAL A 171 5.53 -4.68 8.95
CA VAL A 171 4.67 -3.65 8.36
C VAL A 171 3.21 -4.05 8.58
N ASN A 172 2.55 -3.33 9.48
CA ASN A 172 1.14 -3.48 9.78
C ASN A 172 0.31 -2.48 8.97
N PHE A 173 -0.69 -2.92 8.23
CA PHE A 173 -1.56 -2.08 7.42
C PHE A 173 -2.86 -1.77 8.14
N GLU A 174 -3.07 -0.48 8.40
CA GLU A 174 -4.39 0.05 8.74
C GLU A 174 -5.09 0.47 7.45
N ILE A 175 -6.12 -0.29 7.05
CA ILE A 175 -6.88 -0.03 5.82
C ILE A 175 -8.07 0.86 6.16
N LEU A 176 -8.09 2.03 5.53
CA LEU A 176 -9.13 3.04 5.67
C LEU A 176 -9.81 3.23 4.33
N ARG A 177 -11.12 3.00 4.27
CA ARG A 177 -11.91 3.38 3.11
C ARG A 177 -12.59 4.71 3.37
N THR A 178 -12.33 5.64 2.47
CA THR A 178 -12.86 7.00 2.49
C THR A 178 -13.98 7.16 1.47
N ILE A 179 -15.06 7.82 1.88
CA ILE A 179 -16.26 8.06 1.04
C ILE A 179 -16.25 9.45 0.37
N ARG A 180 -15.28 10.34 0.62
CA ARG A 180 -15.20 11.66 -0.06
C ARG A 180 -13.78 12.10 -0.41
N ASP A 181 -13.70 12.89 -1.48
CA ASP A 181 -12.52 13.48 -2.11
C ASP A 181 -11.57 12.49 -2.83
N ASP A 182 -11.32 12.73 -4.11
CA ASP A 182 -10.48 11.93 -5.01
C ASP A 182 -9.09 12.55 -5.24
N THR A 183 -8.86 13.72 -4.65
CA THR A 183 -7.63 14.52 -4.81
C THR A 183 -6.43 13.99 -4.01
N GLY A 184 -6.66 13.17 -2.97
CA GLY A 184 -5.60 12.72 -2.07
C GLY A 184 -5.01 13.85 -1.20
N GLU A 185 -5.60 15.04 -1.25
CA GLU A 185 -5.22 16.23 -0.48
C GLU A 185 -6.29 16.53 0.57
N GLY A 186 -6.19 15.89 1.74
CA GLY A 186 -7.04 16.21 2.89
C GLY A 186 -6.57 15.54 4.17
N ASP A 187 -6.93 16.13 5.32
CA ASP A 187 -6.64 15.56 6.64
C ASP A 187 -7.46 14.27 6.81
N ILE A 188 -6.82 13.20 7.29
CA ILE A 188 -7.41 11.89 7.60
C ILE A 188 -8.67 11.98 8.50
N ARG A 189 -8.88 13.11 9.19
CA ARG A 189 -10.03 13.38 10.05
C ARG A 189 -11.30 13.82 9.31
N ASP A 190 -11.21 14.23 8.05
CA ASP A 190 -12.35 14.80 7.30
C ASP A 190 -13.21 13.75 6.56
N TYR A 191 -12.88 12.47 6.74
CA TYR A 191 -13.44 11.38 5.95
C TYR A 191 -14.36 10.46 6.76
N ILE A 192 -15.47 10.01 6.16
CA ILE A 192 -16.24 8.88 6.71
C ILE A 192 -15.36 7.64 6.62
N ARG A 193 -14.87 7.20 7.77
CA ARG A 193 -13.99 6.04 7.91
C ARG A 193 -14.84 4.77 7.93
N LEU A 194 -14.74 3.99 6.86
CA LEU A 194 -15.06 2.57 6.94
C LEU A 194 -13.78 1.86 7.36
N ASP A 195 -13.72 1.50 8.63
CA ASP A 195 -12.60 0.77 9.20
C ASP A 195 -12.71 -0.71 8.82
N TYR A 196 -11.64 -1.25 8.26
CA TYR A 196 -11.50 -2.67 7.97
C TYR A 196 -11.43 -3.49 9.28
N LYS A 197 -11.04 -2.85 10.38
CA LYS A 197 -11.01 -3.39 11.75
C LYS A 197 -12.10 -2.74 12.63
N ALA A 198 -13.37 -2.88 12.25
CA ALA A 198 -14.48 -2.35 13.04
C ALA A 198 -14.88 -3.31 14.19
N PRO A 199 -15.34 -2.80 15.37
CA PRO A 199 -15.73 -3.64 16.51
C PRO A 199 -16.82 -4.69 16.20
N LYS A 200 -17.66 -4.42 15.20
CA LYS A 200 -18.76 -5.32 14.79
C LYS A 200 -18.45 -6.13 13.53
N ALA A 201 -17.39 -5.80 12.81
CA ALA A 201 -17.01 -6.43 11.55
C ALA A 201 -15.51 -6.19 11.30
N ASN A 202 -14.70 -7.16 11.70
CA ASN A 202 -13.28 -7.17 11.42
C ASN A 202 -13.01 -8.01 10.17
N GLN A 203 -12.70 -7.35 9.06
CA GLN A 203 -12.54 -8.01 7.78
C GLN A 203 -11.28 -8.88 7.72
N TRP A 204 -10.23 -8.58 8.49
CA TRP A 204 -9.08 -9.47 8.60
C TRP A 204 -9.48 -10.86 9.10
N GLN A 205 -10.36 -10.92 10.11
CA GLN A 205 -10.85 -12.18 10.65
C GLN A 205 -11.81 -12.88 9.71
N ILE A 206 -12.74 -12.12 9.10
CA ILE A 206 -13.73 -12.67 8.15
C ILE A 206 -13.03 -13.28 6.92
N GLU A 207 -11.95 -12.66 6.44
CA GLU A 207 -11.13 -13.17 5.33
C GLU A 207 -10.13 -14.26 5.76
N GLY A 208 -10.06 -14.60 7.05
CA GLY A 208 -9.30 -15.72 7.57
C GLY A 208 -7.82 -15.44 7.88
N TYR A 209 -7.47 -14.19 8.20
CA TYR A 209 -6.12 -13.85 8.64
C TYR A 209 -5.71 -14.68 9.86
N ASN A 210 -4.56 -15.34 9.78
CA ASN A 210 -4.02 -16.16 10.86
C ASN A 210 -2.88 -15.42 11.56
N THR A 211 -3.04 -15.10 12.84
CA THR A 211 -1.98 -14.51 13.68
C THR A 211 -1.00 -15.56 14.22
N ASN A 212 -1.39 -16.83 14.29
CA ASN A 212 -0.53 -17.92 14.74
C ASN A 212 0.28 -18.48 13.56
N GLN A 213 1.32 -17.75 13.17
CA GLN A 213 2.27 -18.19 12.14
C GLN A 213 3.63 -18.44 12.77
N GLN A 214 4.01 -19.71 12.87
CA GLN A 214 5.32 -20.15 13.38
C GLN A 214 5.69 -19.59 14.77
N GLY A 215 4.70 -19.26 15.61
CA GLY A 215 4.92 -18.70 16.95
C GLY A 215 5.39 -17.25 16.99
N TYR A 216 5.33 -16.52 15.87
CA TYR A 216 5.57 -15.07 15.89
C TYR A 216 4.37 -14.34 16.52
N PRO A 217 4.60 -13.30 17.35
CA PRO A 217 3.52 -12.50 17.94
C PRO A 217 2.95 -11.51 16.91
N LEU A 218 2.23 -12.03 15.91
CA LEU A 218 1.62 -11.22 14.84
C LEU A 218 0.25 -10.68 15.26
N ASP A 219 -0.08 -9.50 14.75
CA ASP A 219 -1.42 -8.92 14.78
C ASP A 219 -2.05 -8.88 13.40
N GLU A 220 -3.38 -8.81 13.37
CA GLU A 220 -4.13 -8.51 12.15
C GLU A 220 -3.59 -7.27 11.45
N GLY A 221 -3.46 -7.38 10.13
CA GLY A 221 -2.86 -6.35 9.30
C GLY A 221 -1.34 -6.44 9.20
N ASP A 222 -0.65 -7.36 9.87
CA ASP A 222 0.78 -7.60 9.61
C ASP A 222 0.92 -8.28 8.23
N ILE A 223 1.30 -7.52 7.19
CA ILE A 223 1.31 -8.01 5.79
C ILE A 223 2.71 -8.35 5.31
N ILE A 224 3.75 -7.68 5.82
CA ILE A 224 5.12 -7.82 5.31
C ILE A 224 6.12 -7.85 6.47
N LEU A 225 7.08 -8.78 6.40
CA LEU A 225 8.22 -8.87 7.32
C LEU A 225 9.51 -8.62 6.53
N TYR A 226 10.23 -7.55 6.86
CA TYR A 226 11.56 -7.26 6.32
C TYR A 226 12.63 -7.62 7.35
N TYR A 227 13.73 -8.23 6.91
CA TYR A 227 14.90 -8.43 7.76
C TYR A 227 15.48 -7.09 8.22
N THR A 228 15.79 -6.94 9.51
CA THR A 228 16.42 -5.71 10.05
C THR A 228 17.88 -5.53 9.64
N ASP A 229 18.54 -6.63 9.26
CA ASP A 229 19.97 -6.72 8.99
C ASP A 229 20.31 -6.79 7.48
N LYS A 230 19.30 -6.80 6.61
CA LYS A 230 19.47 -6.86 5.15
C LYS A 230 19.02 -5.58 4.45
N LYS A 231 19.58 -5.34 3.27
CA LYS A 231 19.13 -4.32 2.32
C LYS A 231 18.30 -4.98 1.23
N ALA A 232 17.36 -4.24 0.65
CA ALA A 232 16.60 -4.74 -0.51
C ALA A 232 17.53 -5.13 -1.68
N SER A 233 18.64 -4.41 -1.84
CA SER A 233 19.67 -4.68 -2.85
C SER A 233 20.40 -6.03 -2.67
N ASP A 234 20.37 -6.61 -1.47
CA ASP A 234 21.06 -7.88 -1.19
C ASP A 234 20.40 -9.06 -1.92
N ASP A 235 19.11 -8.94 -2.27
CA ASP A 235 18.33 -9.96 -2.98
C ASP A 235 18.59 -9.98 -4.50
N PHE A 236 19.17 -8.91 -5.07
CA PHE A 236 19.41 -8.79 -6.52
C PHE A 236 20.78 -9.29 -6.98
N ARG A 237 21.48 -10.09 -6.17
CA ARG A 237 22.73 -10.71 -6.61
C ARG A 237 22.46 -11.65 -7.78
N VAL A 238 22.87 -11.22 -8.98
CA VAL A 238 22.94 -12.04 -10.20
C VAL A 238 23.77 -13.27 -9.87
N ARG A 239 23.15 -14.45 -9.96
CA ARG A 239 23.84 -15.74 -10.04
C ARG A 239 24.29 -15.98 -11.47
#